data_AF-A0A1S9CYB9-F1
#
_entry.id   AF-A0A1S9CYB9-F1
#
_cell.length_a   1.000
_cell.length_b   1.000
_cell.length_c   1.000
_cell.angle_alpha   90.00
_cell.angle_beta   90.00
_cell.angle_gamma   90.00
#
_symmetry.space_group_name_H-M   'P 1'
#
loop_
_entity.id
_entity.type
_entity.pdbx_description
1 polymer ?
#
loop_
_entity_poly.entity_id
_entity_poly.type
_entity_poly.pdbx_seq_one_letter_code
_entity_poly.pdbx_strand_id
1 'polypeptide(L)'
;MLAWIISLPLLAAVAGNAPLNLLDIVGVPIAIFGVTFESLADWQLARFKADPTHRGRVLDTGLWRYTRHPNYFGEFCVWWGFYLIALAAGGWWSIVSPLLMSFLLLNVSGVVLLEKDISQRRPGYRDYITRTNAFFPGPPK
;
A
#
# COMPACT_ATOMS: atom_id res chain seq x y z
N MET A 1 3.54 -0.42 21.32
CA MET A 1 2.88 0.88 21.08
C MET A 1 2.34 0.99 19.65
N LEU A 2 3.15 0.85 18.59
CA LEU A 2 2.68 0.98 17.20
C LEU A 2 1.53 0.02 16.81
N ALA A 3 1.65 -1.26 17.16
CA ALA A 3 0.62 -2.27 16.90
C ALA A 3 -0.77 -1.92 17.48
N TRP A 4 -0.80 -1.18 18.60
CA TRP A 4 -2.04 -0.76 19.25
C TRP A 4 -2.69 0.42 18.53
N ILE A 5 -1.89 1.30 17.93
CA ILE A 5 -2.39 2.46 17.19
C ILE A 5 -2.95 2.01 15.84
N ILE A 6 -2.26 1.07 15.18
CA ILE A 6 -2.71 0.60 13.86
C ILE A 6 -4.00 -0.21 13.97
N SER A 7 -4.23 -0.94 15.07
CA SER A 7 -5.45 -1.75 15.28
C SER A 7 -6.70 -0.95 15.65
N LEU A 8 -6.61 0.36 15.87
CA LEU A 8 -7.75 1.19 16.29
C LEU A 8 -8.98 1.13 15.37
N PRO A 9 -8.85 1.13 14.02
CA PRO A 9 -10.01 1.00 13.15
C PRO A 9 -10.71 -0.35 13.32
N LEU A 10 -9.94 -1.43 13.47
CA LEU A 10 -10.50 -2.76 13.68
C LEU A 10 -11.23 -2.86 15.03
N LEU A 11 -10.65 -2.27 16.09
CA LEU A 11 -11.29 -2.19 17.39
C LEU A 11 -12.62 -1.44 17.31
N ALA A 12 -12.63 -0.28 16.64
CA ALA A 12 -13.84 0.53 16.51
C ALA A 12 -14.92 -0.16 15.66
N ALA A 13 -14.52 -0.83 14.58
CA ALA A 13 -15.42 -1.61 13.73
C ALA A 13 -16.07 -2.76 14.50
N VAL A 14 -15.31 -3.49 15.32
CA VAL A 14 -15.80 -4.65 16.10
C VAL A 14 -16.62 -4.21 17.32
N ALA A 15 -16.27 -3.09 17.95
CA ALA A 15 -16.97 -2.59 19.13
C ALA A 15 -18.28 -1.86 18.79
N GLY A 16 -18.46 -1.45 17.53
CA GLY A 16 -19.68 -0.77 17.08
C GLY A 16 -20.82 -1.74 16.82
N ASN A 17 -22.03 -1.34 17.22
CA ASN A 17 -23.28 -2.05 16.91
C ASN A 17 -24.11 -1.30 15.84
N ALA A 18 -23.47 -0.47 15.03
CA ALA A 18 -24.15 0.26 13.97
C ALA A 18 -24.64 -0.72 12.89
N PRO A 19 -25.84 -0.52 12.33
CA PRO A 19 -26.27 -1.29 11.16
C PRO A 19 -25.36 -0.98 9.96
N LEU A 20 -25.25 -1.96 9.06
CA LEU A 20 -24.50 -1.80 7.81
C LEU A 20 -24.98 -0.57 7.04
N ASN A 21 -24.04 0.23 6.57
CA ASN A 21 -24.34 1.43 5.80
C ASN A 21 -23.42 1.57 4.58
N LEU A 22 -23.55 2.70 3.87
CA LEU A 22 -22.82 2.95 2.63
C LEU A 22 -21.30 2.92 2.83
N LEU A 23 -20.79 3.31 4.00
CA LEU A 23 -19.35 3.30 4.28
C LEU A 23 -18.81 1.87 4.37
N ASP A 24 -19.59 0.90 4.88
CA ASP A 24 -19.21 -0.52 4.88
C ASP A 24 -19.17 -1.08 3.45
N ILE A 25 -20.19 -0.73 2.66
CA ILE A 25 -20.32 -1.14 1.25
C ILE A 25 -19.16 -0.63 0.41
N VAL A 26 -18.57 0.52 0.77
CA VAL A 26 -17.40 1.09 0.09
C VAL A 26 -16.08 0.59 0.70
N GLY A 27 -16.01 0.53 2.03
CA GLY A 27 -14.79 0.18 2.77
C GLY A 27 -14.35 -1.27 2.54
N VAL A 28 -15.30 -2.21 2.52
CA VAL A 28 -15.00 -3.63 2.31
C VAL A 28 -14.38 -3.88 0.92
N PRO A 29 -14.96 -3.42 -0.21
CA PRO A 29 -14.33 -3.54 -1.51
C PRO A 29 -12.95 -2.87 -1.61
N ILE A 30 -12.76 -1.70 -0.97
CA ILE A 30 -11.46 -1.03 -0.95
C ILE A 30 -10.41 -1.88 -0.22
N ALA A 31 -10.77 -2.48 0.92
CA ALA A 31 -9.87 -3.36 1.64
C ALA A 31 -9.53 -4.64 0.85
N ILE A 32 -10.53 -5.28 0.24
CA ILE A 32 -10.33 -6.47 -0.61
C ILE A 32 -9.44 -6.13 -1.82
N PHE A 33 -9.69 -4.99 -2.47
CA PHE A 33 -8.86 -4.50 -3.55
C PHE A 33 -7.42 -4.30 -3.08
N GLY A 34 -7.22 -3.65 -1.92
CA GLY A 34 -5.90 -3.43 -1.34
C GLY A 34 -5.12 -4.72 -1.12
N VAL A 35 -5.72 -5.71 -0.45
CA VAL A 35 -5.10 -7.03 -0.20
C VAL A 35 -4.75 -7.73 -1.52
N THR A 36 -5.67 -7.69 -2.49
CA THR A 36 -5.47 -8.35 -3.79
C THR A 36 -4.34 -7.68 -4.58
N PHE A 37 -4.31 -6.35 -4.59
CA PHE A 37 -3.32 -5.56 -5.30
C PHE A 37 -1.92 -5.75 -4.68
N GLU A 38 -1.83 -5.73 -3.34
CA GLU A 38 -0.61 -6.00 -2.59
C GLU A 38 -0.08 -7.42 -2.86
N SER A 39 -0.93 -8.43 -2.69
CA SER A 39 -0.56 -9.83 -2.88
C SER A 39 -0.06 -10.11 -4.30
N LEU A 40 -0.70 -9.51 -5.31
CA LEU A 40 -0.28 -9.65 -6.71
C LEU A 40 1.05 -8.94 -6.96
N ALA A 41 1.26 -7.75 -6.40
CA ALA A 41 2.51 -7.01 -6.53
C ALA A 41 3.70 -7.76 -5.92
N ASP A 42 3.52 -8.32 -4.72
CA ASP A 42 4.53 -9.10 -4.04
C ASP A 42 4.80 -10.42 -4.74
N TRP A 43 3.77 -11.09 -5.26
CA TRP A 43 3.95 -12.29 -6.10
C TRP A 43 4.78 -11.99 -7.36
N GLN A 44 4.48 -10.89 -8.06
CA GLN A 44 5.26 -10.45 -9.23
C GLN A 44 6.74 -10.21 -8.85
N LEU A 45 6.98 -9.53 -7.72
CA LEU A 45 8.32 -9.25 -7.24
C LEU A 45 9.08 -10.51 -6.81
N ALA A 46 8.42 -11.43 -6.11
CA ALA A 46 9.00 -12.70 -5.67
C ALA A 46 9.39 -13.55 -6.87
N ARG A 47 8.50 -13.69 -7.86
CA ARG A 47 8.76 -14.40 -9.11
C ARG A 47 9.93 -13.78 -9.88
N PHE A 48 10.00 -12.45 -9.97
CA PHE A 48 11.10 -11.75 -10.64
C PHE A 48 12.45 -12.01 -9.96
N LYS A 49 12.49 -11.95 -8.62
CA LYS A 49 13.71 -12.18 -7.82
C LYS A 49 14.19 -13.63 -7.85
N ALA A 50 13.28 -14.59 -8.02
CA ALA A 50 13.62 -16.01 -8.06
C ALA A 50 14.43 -16.41 -9.31
N ASP A 51 14.32 -15.65 -10.40
CA ASP A 51 15.06 -15.91 -11.63
C ASP A 51 16.45 -15.21 -11.59
N PRO A 52 17.57 -15.97 -11.61
CA PRO A 52 18.92 -15.40 -11.56
C PRO A 52 19.26 -14.48 -12.74
N THR A 53 18.58 -14.61 -13.88
CA THR A 53 18.81 -13.77 -15.07
C THR A 53 18.38 -12.30 -14.85
N HIS A 54 17.54 -12.07 -13.83
CA HIS A 54 17.08 -10.73 -13.42
C HIS A 54 17.99 -10.05 -12.39
N ARG A 55 19.12 -10.66 -12.00
CA ARG A 55 20.08 -10.03 -11.09
C ARG A 55 20.52 -8.67 -11.63
N GLY A 56 20.41 -7.64 -10.79
CA GLY A 56 20.72 -6.24 -11.15
C GLY A 56 19.67 -5.52 -12.00
N ARG A 57 18.65 -6.21 -12.54
CA ARG A 57 17.58 -5.60 -13.38
C ARG A 57 16.45 -5.01 -12.54
N VAL A 58 15.63 -4.13 -13.11
CA VAL A 58 14.46 -3.56 -12.41
C VAL A 58 13.20 -4.20 -12.95
N LEU A 59 12.27 -4.53 -12.07
CA LEU A 59 10.94 -4.98 -12.46
C LEU A 59 10.11 -3.74 -12.82
N ASP A 60 9.81 -3.56 -14.10
CA ASP A 60 9.02 -2.44 -14.63
C ASP A 60 7.80 -2.89 -15.46
N THR A 61 7.35 -4.13 -15.23
CA THR A 61 6.19 -4.74 -15.89
C THR A 61 5.10 -5.11 -14.89
N GLY A 62 3.91 -5.48 -15.38
CA GLY A 62 2.78 -5.79 -14.50
C GLY A 62 2.32 -4.56 -13.72
N LEU A 63 2.07 -4.72 -12.41
CA LEU A 63 1.66 -3.60 -11.54
C LEU A 63 2.78 -2.58 -11.35
N TRP A 64 4.03 -3.03 -11.38
CA TRP A 64 5.22 -2.20 -11.27
C TRP A 64 5.38 -1.24 -12.46
N ARG A 65 4.70 -1.47 -13.58
CA ARG A 65 4.68 -0.48 -14.68
C ARG A 65 3.98 0.83 -14.29
N TYR A 66 2.95 0.75 -13.43
CA TYR A 66 2.05 1.87 -13.14
C TYR A 66 2.44 2.65 -11.88
N THR A 67 3.14 2.00 -10.95
CA THR A 67 3.68 2.60 -9.74
C THR A 67 4.93 1.85 -9.30
N ARG A 68 5.88 2.56 -8.67
CA ARG A 68 7.12 1.97 -8.17
C ARG A 68 6.94 1.18 -6.88
N HIS A 69 5.83 1.39 -6.17
CA HIS A 69 5.52 0.70 -4.90
C HIS A 69 4.07 0.21 -4.89
N PRO A 70 3.69 -0.72 -5.80
CA PRO A 70 2.32 -1.19 -5.89
C PRO A 70 1.85 -1.92 -4.63
N ASN A 71 2.74 -2.65 -3.97
CA ASN A 71 2.44 -3.29 -2.69
C ASN A 71 2.10 -2.28 -1.59
N TYR A 72 2.85 -1.18 -1.47
CA TYR A 72 2.54 -0.13 -0.48
C TYR A 72 1.23 0.60 -0.80
N PHE A 73 0.89 0.74 -2.08
CA PHE A 73 -0.42 1.28 -2.46
C PHE A 73 -1.56 0.33 -2.05
N GLY A 74 -1.38 -0.98 -2.22
CA GLY A 74 -2.32 -1.99 -1.73
C GLY A 74 -2.52 -1.89 -0.21
N GLU A 75 -1.44 -1.85 0.55
CA GLU A 75 -1.48 -1.67 2.01
C GLU A 75 -2.19 -0.37 2.42
N PHE A 76 -1.91 0.73 1.71
CA PHE A 76 -2.62 2.00 1.91
C PHE A 76 -4.13 1.84 1.70
N CYS A 77 -4.57 1.18 0.63
CA CYS A 77 -5.99 0.90 0.41
C CYS A 77 -6.60 0.08 1.56
N VAL A 78 -5.91 -0.93 2.08
CA VAL A 78 -6.39 -1.74 3.22
C VAL A 78 -6.70 -0.87 4.43
N TRP A 79 -5.76 -0.01 4.83
CA TRP A 79 -5.93 0.84 6.02
C TRP A 79 -7.04 1.87 5.85
N TRP A 80 -7.20 2.45 4.66
CA TRP A 80 -8.31 3.35 4.37
C TRP A 80 -9.65 2.61 4.31
N GLY A 81 -9.69 1.39 3.78
CA GLY A 81 -10.88 0.53 3.80
C GLY A 81 -11.34 0.21 5.23
N PHE A 82 -10.41 -0.18 6.11
CA PHE A 82 -10.71 -0.40 7.53
C PHE A 82 -11.16 0.86 8.26
N TYR A 83 -10.60 2.01 7.91
CA TYR A 83 -11.06 3.27 8.47
C TYR A 83 -12.50 3.60 8.07
N LEU A 84 -12.91 3.34 6.83
CA LEU A 84 -14.30 3.57 6.41
C LEU A 84 -15.28 2.68 7.18
N ILE A 85 -14.94 1.41 7.40
CA ILE A 85 -15.73 0.47 8.22
C ILE A 85 -15.77 0.96 9.68
N ALA A 86 -14.63 1.39 10.23
CA ALA A 86 -14.58 1.96 11.57
C ALA A 86 -15.42 3.23 11.70
N LEU A 87 -15.40 4.09 10.68
CA LEU A 87 -16.18 5.33 10.62
C LEU A 87 -17.68 5.02 10.56
N ALA A 88 -18.08 3.99 9.81
CA ALA A 88 -19.44 3.46 9.77
C ALA A 88 -19.97 3.08 11.17
N ALA A 89 -19.07 2.54 12.01
CA ALA A 89 -19.31 2.18 13.40
C ALA A 89 -19.20 3.34 14.41
N GLY A 90 -19.00 4.58 13.95
CA GLY A 90 -18.80 5.76 14.82
C GLY A 90 -17.36 5.96 15.32
N GLY A 91 -16.42 5.15 14.83
CA GLY A 91 -14.99 5.16 15.15
C GLY A 91 -14.17 6.26 14.45
N TRP A 92 -14.71 7.47 14.31
CA TRP A 92 -14.05 8.57 13.60
C TRP A 92 -12.65 8.90 14.14
N TRP A 93 -12.44 8.71 15.44
CA TRP A 93 -11.17 8.92 16.16
C TRP A 93 -10.05 7.97 15.71
N SER A 94 -10.40 6.86 15.04
CA SER A 94 -9.42 5.89 14.51
C SER A 94 -8.67 6.39 13.27
N ILE A 95 -9.00 7.57 12.72
CA ILE A 95 -8.33 8.19 11.56
C ILE A 95 -6.82 8.36 11.74
N VAL A 96 -6.35 8.42 13.00
CA VAL A 96 -4.92 8.45 13.30
C VAL A 96 -4.18 7.24 12.74
N SER A 97 -4.84 6.08 12.65
CA SER A 97 -4.25 4.84 12.13
C SER A 97 -3.92 4.91 10.64
N PRO A 98 -4.87 5.14 9.70
CA PRO A 98 -4.55 5.23 8.27
C PRO A 98 -3.63 6.41 7.96
N LEU A 99 -3.71 7.52 8.71
CA LEU A 99 -2.77 8.65 8.54
C LEU A 99 -1.35 8.27 8.93
N LEU A 100 -1.17 7.61 10.08
CA LEU A 100 0.13 7.13 10.52
C LEU A 100 0.69 6.11 9.53
N MET A 101 -0.13 5.16 9.06
CA MET A 101 0.29 4.17 8.07
C MET A 101 0.70 4.83 6.75
N SER A 102 -0.09 5.78 6.26
CA SER A 102 0.25 6.56 5.06
C SER A 102 1.58 7.29 5.23
N PHE A 103 1.83 7.89 6.39
CA PHE A 103 3.08 8.59 6.69
C PHE A 103 4.28 7.63 6.72
N LEU A 104 4.15 6.48 7.38
CA LEU A 104 5.22 5.48 7.49
C LEU A 104 5.61 4.91 6.12
N LEU A 105 4.60 4.61 5.28
CA LEU A 105 4.78 4.11 3.92
C LEU A 105 5.48 5.14 3.02
N LEU A 106 5.14 6.42 3.15
CA LEU A 106 5.70 7.45 2.27
C LEU A 106 7.06 7.97 2.73
N ASN A 107 7.29 8.13 4.04
CA ASN A 107 8.41 8.95 4.54
C ASN A 107 9.47 8.19 5.34
N VAL A 108 9.10 7.24 6.20
CA VAL A 108 10.03 6.71 7.22
C VAL A 108 10.64 5.38 6.82
N SER A 109 9.82 4.41 6.38
CA SER A 109 10.27 3.05 6.09
C SER A 109 10.05 2.60 4.66
N GLY A 110 9.18 3.28 3.91
CA GLY A 110 8.81 2.83 2.57
C GLY A 110 9.61 3.53 1.45
N VAL A 111 8.91 4.36 0.69
CA VAL A 111 9.33 4.82 -0.65
C VAL A 111 10.72 5.48 -0.64
N VAL A 112 10.94 6.50 0.20
CA VAL A 112 12.16 7.33 0.13
C VAL A 112 13.43 6.55 0.48
N LEU A 113 13.40 5.74 1.55
CA LEU A 113 14.56 4.99 2.00
C LEU A 113 14.91 3.87 1.01
N LEU A 114 13.88 3.17 0.52
CA LEU A 114 14.04 2.07 -0.44
C LEU A 114 14.55 2.58 -1.79
N GLU A 115 14.06 3.72 -2.27
CA GLU A 115 14.52 4.30 -3.54
C GLU A 115 15.98 4.76 -3.47
N LYS A 116 16.40 5.36 -2.35
CA LYS A 116 17.79 5.78 -2.14
C LYS A 116 18.74 4.58 -2.22
N ASP A 117 18.38 3.48 -1.58
CA ASP A 117 19.18 2.27 -1.54
C ASP A 117 19.19 1.52 -2.90
N ILE A 118 18.03 1.34 -3.54
CA ILE A 118 17.95 0.64 -4.85
C ILE A 118 18.68 1.44 -5.94
N SER A 119 18.58 2.77 -5.94
CA SER A 119 19.26 3.62 -6.93
C SER A 119 20.78 3.46 -6.91
N GLN A 120 21.37 3.10 -5.77
CA GLN A 120 22.79 2.80 -5.64
C GLN A 120 23.13 1.39 -6.15
N ARG A 121 22.24 0.42 -5.95
CA ARG A 121 22.48 -0.99 -6.30
C ARG A 121 22.15 -1.33 -7.76
N ARG A 122 21.23 -0.60 -8.40
CA ARG A 122 20.70 -0.89 -9.74
C ARG A 122 20.71 0.36 -10.61
N PRO A 123 21.69 0.52 -11.52
CA PRO A 123 21.81 1.71 -12.38
C PRO A 123 20.53 2.01 -13.18
N GLY A 124 19.86 0.97 -13.70
CA GLY A 124 18.62 1.09 -14.47
C GLY A 124 17.41 1.56 -13.65
N TYR A 125 17.53 1.70 -12.33
CA TYR A 125 16.45 2.24 -11.50
C TYR A 125 16.24 3.73 -11.71
N ARG A 126 17.27 4.48 -12.11
CA ARG A 126 17.16 5.91 -12.40
C ARG A 126 16.21 6.15 -13.59
N ASP A 127 16.33 5.35 -14.64
CA ASP A 127 15.47 5.43 -15.83
C ASP A 127 14.04 4.94 -15.55
N TYR A 128 13.86 4.11 -14.52
CA TYR A 128 12.55 3.68 -14.05
C TYR A 128 11.85 4.78 -13.25
N ILE A 129 12.59 5.51 -12.41
CA ILE A 129 12.06 6.67 -11.66
C ILE A 129 11.49 7.75 -12.59
N THR A 130 12.09 7.97 -13.75
CA THR A 130 11.64 9.02 -14.68
C THR A 130 10.33 8.67 -15.39
N ARG A 131 10.06 7.37 -15.61
CA ARG A 131 8.92 6.88 -16.41
C ARG A 131 7.76 6.35 -15.57
N THR A 132 7.96 6.07 -14.28
CA THR A 132 6.95 5.42 -13.44
C THR A 132 6.62 6.25 -12.21
N ASN A 133 5.33 6.35 -11.87
CA ASN A 133 4.85 7.09 -10.71
C ASN A 133 5.39 6.49 -9.40
N ALA A 134 5.67 7.32 -8.41
CA ALA A 134 6.22 6.83 -7.15
C ALA A 134 5.23 5.93 -6.40
N PHE A 135 4.01 6.41 -6.15
CA PHE A 135 3.08 5.76 -5.22
C PHE A 135 1.72 5.47 -5.83
N PHE A 136 0.99 6.49 -6.27
CA PHE A 136 -0.31 6.30 -6.91
C PHE A 136 -0.16 5.67 -8.31
N PRO A 137 -0.81 4.53 -8.57
CA PRO A 137 -0.81 3.92 -9.89
C PRO A 137 -1.37 4.87 -10.96
N GLY A 138 -0.68 4.97 -12.09
CA GLY A 138 -1.13 5.78 -13.22
C GLY A 138 -0.36 5.46 -14.49
N PRO A 139 -0.73 6.06 -15.63
CA PRO A 139 -0.01 5.87 -16.88
C PRO A 139 1.46 6.27 -16.72
N PRO A 140 2.39 5.56 -17.38
CA PRO A 140 3.80 5.95 -17.42
C PRO A 140 3.99 7.35 -17.98
N LYS A 141 5.01 8.07 -17.49
CA LYS A 141 5.37 9.44 -17.89
C LYS A 141 6.19 9.47 -19.17
#